data_AF-X1TWR1-F1
#
_entry.id   AF-X1TWR1-F1
#
_cell.length_a   1.000
_cell.length_b   1.000
_cell.length_c   1.000
_cell.angle_alpha   90.00
_cell.angle_beta   90.00
_cell.angle_gamma   90.00
#
_symmetry.space_group_name_H-M   'P 1'
#
loop_
_entity.id
_entity.type
_entity.pdbx_description
1 polymer ?
#
loop_
_entity_poly.entity_id
_entity_poly.type
_entity_poly.pdbx_seq_one_letter_code
_entity_poly.pdbx_strand_id
1 'polypeptide(L)'
;TGLDGSGFAGLTLAGSLSGAMAQGAGVDASTLAAIGQVGTIFTGGGTLVAWSSLVAVSGFCGVSAFELARKNFLPVLVGLVLSTIAALVIW
;
A
#
# COMPACT_ATOMS: atom_id res chain seq x y z
N THR A 1 -0.33 -12.17 -8.56
CA THR A 1 -1.61 -11.63 -9.08
C THR A 1 -2.22 -10.76 -8.01
N GLY A 2 -2.06 -9.43 -8.08
CA GLY A 2 -2.57 -8.48 -7.06
C GLY A 2 -4.09 -8.25 -7.10
N LEU A 3 -4.84 -9.23 -7.62
CA LEU A 3 -6.30 -9.17 -7.74
C LEU A 3 -7.00 -9.61 -6.44
N ASP A 4 -6.28 -10.25 -5.52
CA ASP A 4 -6.82 -10.68 -4.22
C ASP A 4 -7.11 -9.50 -3.28
N GLY A 5 -6.60 -8.31 -3.60
CA GLY A 5 -6.68 -7.16 -2.72
C GLY A 5 -5.97 -7.41 -1.38
N SER A 6 -5.03 -8.34 -1.28
CA SER A 6 -4.25 -8.52 -0.06
C SER A 6 -3.18 -7.45 0.03
N GLY A 7 -2.99 -6.90 1.23
CA GLY A 7 -1.86 -6.00 1.52
C GLY A 7 -0.49 -6.64 1.29
N PHE A 8 -0.43 -7.98 1.24
CA PHE A 8 0.80 -8.76 1.04
C PHE A 8 1.00 -9.25 -0.40
N ALA A 9 0.00 -9.10 -1.29
CA ALA A 9 0.12 -9.56 -2.67
C ALA A 9 1.20 -8.83 -3.48
N GLY A 10 1.63 -7.66 -2.98
CA GLY A 10 2.71 -6.90 -3.55
C GLY A 10 4.12 -7.39 -3.20
N LEU A 11 4.31 -8.32 -2.25
CA LEU A 11 5.65 -8.69 -1.74
C LEU A 11 6.65 -9.05 -2.83
N THR A 12 6.25 -9.96 -3.72
CA THR A 12 7.13 -10.43 -4.79
C THR A 12 7.42 -9.33 -5.81
N LEU A 13 6.44 -8.48 -6.11
CA LEU A 13 6.59 -7.38 -7.08
C LEU A 13 7.44 -6.23 -6.51
N ALA A 14 7.19 -5.83 -5.27
CA ALA A 14 7.97 -4.80 -4.60
C ALA A 14 9.42 -5.26 -4.43
N GLY A 15 9.65 -6.52 -4.03
CA GLY A 15 10.99 -7.08 -3.91
C GLY A 15 11.74 -7.15 -5.23
N SER A 16 11.10 -7.64 -6.31
CA SER A 16 11.74 -7.74 -7.62
C SER A 16 12.04 -6.36 -8.24
N LEU A 17 11.11 -5.41 -8.13
CA LEU A 17 11.31 -4.03 -8.59
C LEU A 17 12.41 -3.32 -7.79
N SER A 18 12.44 -3.53 -6.47
CA SER A 18 13.44 -2.92 -5.61
C SER A 18 14.85 -3.44 -5.91
N GLY A 19 15.00 -4.75 -6.14
CA GLY A 19 16.28 -5.32 -6.58
C GLY A 19 16.76 -4.75 -7.91
N ALA A 20 15.84 -4.50 -8.85
CA ALA A 20 16.18 -3.89 -10.14
C ALA A 20 16.55 -2.39 -10.04
N MET A 21 15.94 -1.66 -9.10
CA MET A 21 16.10 -0.20 -8.98
C MET A 21 17.20 0.21 -8.00
N ALA A 22 17.59 -0.64 -7.05
CA ALA A 22 18.57 -0.33 -6.01
C ALA A 22 19.92 0.17 -6.55
N GLN A 23 20.44 -0.46 -7.62
CA GLN A 23 21.72 -0.07 -8.22
C GLN A 23 21.67 1.32 -8.87
N GLY A 24 20.54 1.72 -9.46
CA GLY A 24 20.37 3.02 -10.09
C GLY A 24 20.03 4.15 -9.12
N ALA A 25 19.39 3.82 -7.98
CA ALA A 25 18.96 4.78 -6.98
C ALA A 25 20.01 5.05 -5.88
N GLY A 26 21.04 4.20 -5.75
CA GLY A 26 22.03 4.31 -4.67
C GLY A 26 21.45 4.05 -3.28
N VAL A 27 20.31 3.36 -3.19
CA VAL A 27 19.59 3.01 -1.96
C VAL A 27 19.57 1.49 -1.83
N ASP A 28 19.63 0.99 -0.59
CA ASP A 28 19.56 -0.45 -0.35
C ASP A 28 18.23 -1.06 -0.82
N ALA A 29 18.30 -2.21 -1.48
CA ALA A 29 17.14 -2.89 -2.05
C ALA A 29 16.11 -3.29 -0.99
N SER A 30 16.54 -3.59 0.24
CA SER A 30 15.63 -3.94 1.33
C SER A 30 14.84 -2.72 1.82
N THR A 31 15.44 -1.53 1.80
CA THR A 31 14.77 -0.27 2.16
C THR A 31 13.69 0.06 1.14
N LEU A 32 14.03 -0.03 -0.15
CA LEU A 32 13.06 0.23 -1.22
C LEU A 32 11.93 -0.82 -1.24
N ALA A 33 12.25 -2.08 -0.95
CA ALA A 33 11.25 -3.15 -0.83
C ALA A 33 10.32 -2.92 0.38
N ALA A 34 10.87 -2.46 1.52
CA ALA A 34 10.09 -2.13 2.71
C ALA A 34 9.10 -0.98 2.44
N ILE A 35 9.55 0.10 1.79
CA ILE A 35 8.67 1.22 1.41
C ILE A 35 7.58 0.74 0.44
N GLY A 36 7.96 -0.05 -0.58
CA GLY A 36 7.01 -0.66 -1.51
C GLY A 36 5.98 -1.55 -0.80
N GLN A 37 6.40 -2.28 0.24
CA GLN A 37 5.49 -3.11 1.05
C GLN A 37 4.50 -2.30 1.87
N VAL A 38 4.94 -1.22 2.51
CA VAL A 38 4.04 -0.29 3.20
C VAL A 38 2.99 0.24 2.22
N GLY A 39 3.41 0.61 1.00
CA GLY A 39 2.49 1.05 -0.05
C GLY A 39 1.42 0.01 -0.44
N THR A 40 1.80 -1.27 -0.60
CA THR A 40 0.83 -2.33 -0.89
C THR A 40 -0.10 -2.65 0.28
N ILE A 41 0.36 -2.53 1.52
CA ILE A 41 -0.52 -2.66 2.70
C ILE A 41 -1.53 -1.52 2.75
N PHE A 42 -1.07 -0.29 2.54
CA PHE A 42 -1.90 0.92 2.59
C PHE A 42 -2.88 1.06 1.43
N THR A 43 -2.69 0.33 0.34
CA THR A 43 -3.58 0.38 -0.84
C THR A 43 -4.45 -0.87 -0.90
N GLY A 44 -3.82 -2.04 -0.77
CA GLY A 44 -4.43 -3.36 -0.88
C GLY A 44 -5.15 -3.80 0.39
N GLY A 45 -4.56 -3.60 1.57
CA GLY A 45 -4.99 -4.20 2.84
C GLY A 45 -6.36 -3.82 3.40
N GLY A 46 -7.23 -3.17 2.62
CA GLY A 46 -8.62 -2.87 3.00
C GLY A 46 -9.03 -1.42 2.92
N THR A 47 -8.15 -0.57 2.41
CA THR A 47 -8.26 0.88 2.53
C THR A 47 -8.72 1.53 1.23
N LEU A 48 -8.20 1.09 0.07
CA LEU A 48 -8.57 1.61 -1.25
C LEU A 48 -9.12 0.53 -2.20
N VAL A 49 -8.72 -0.73 -2.02
CA VAL A 49 -9.23 -1.84 -2.85
C VAL A 49 -10.62 -2.25 -2.37
N ALA A 50 -11.64 -1.84 -3.13
CA ALA A 50 -13.04 -2.02 -2.77
C ALA A 50 -13.46 -3.50 -2.63
N TRP A 51 -12.82 -4.43 -3.36
CA TRP A 51 -13.12 -5.87 -3.35
C TRP A 51 -12.31 -6.67 -2.32
N SER A 52 -11.53 -6.01 -1.46
CA SER A 52 -10.78 -6.63 -0.36
C SER A 52 -11.61 -6.62 0.95
N SER A 53 -10.96 -6.51 2.11
CA SER A 53 -11.59 -6.37 3.44
C SER A 53 -12.52 -5.16 3.56
N LEU A 54 -12.41 -4.19 2.65
CA LEU A 54 -13.30 -3.04 2.52
C LEU A 54 -14.76 -3.46 2.23
N VAL A 55 -14.98 -4.60 1.55
CA VAL A 55 -16.32 -5.18 1.36
C VAL A 55 -16.97 -5.51 2.70
N ALA A 56 -16.22 -6.12 3.62
CA ALA A 56 -16.73 -6.51 4.94
C ALA A 56 -17.13 -5.27 5.75
N VAL A 57 -16.28 -4.24 5.76
CA VAL A 57 -16.57 -2.97 6.46
C VAL A 57 -17.76 -2.25 5.84
N SER A 58 -17.88 -2.26 4.50
CA SER A 58 -19.01 -1.64 3.80
C SER A 58 -20.35 -2.28 4.17
N GLY A 59 -20.37 -3.61 4.39
CA GLY A 59 -21.54 -4.34 4.87
C GLY A 59 -21.96 -3.92 6.28
N PHE A 60 -21.02 -3.65 7.18
CA PHE A 60 -21.31 -3.12 8.52
C PHE A 60 -21.80 -1.67 8.49
N CYS A 61 -21.20 -0.83 7.64
CA CYS A 61 -21.57 0.59 7.56
C CYS A 61 -22.85 0.84 6.73
N GLY A 62 -23.39 -0.16 6.03
CA GLY A 62 -24.61 -0.02 5.22
C GLY A 62 -24.43 0.90 4.00
N VAL A 63 -23.21 1.03 3.49
CA VAL A 63 -22.85 1.91 2.37
C VAL A 63 -22.00 1.15 1.35
N SER A 64 -21.87 1.67 0.14
CA SER A 64 -21.09 0.98 -0.90
C SER A 64 -19.58 0.99 -0.60
N ALA A 65 -18.89 -0.12 -0.89
CA ALA A 65 -17.43 -0.22 -0.72
C ALA A 65 -16.67 0.83 -1.53
N PHE A 66 -17.16 1.18 -2.73
CA PHE A 66 -16.58 2.25 -3.54
C PHE A 66 -16.68 3.64 -2.88
N GLU A 67 -17.74 3.90 -2.12
CA GLU A 67 -17.87 5.16 -1.40
C GLU A 67 -16.89 5.27 -0.23
N LEU A 68 -16.70 4.17 0.52
CA LEU A 68 -15.64 4.09 1.54
C LEU A 68 -14.25 4.26 0.94
N ALA A 69 -13.96 3.59 -0.17
CA ALA A 69 -12.67 3.72 -0.86
C ALA A 69 -12.38 5.18 -1.25
N ARG A 70 -13.39 5.91 -1.73
CA ARG A 70 -13.26 7.35 -2.06
C ARG A 70 -13.00 8.20 -0.82
N LYS A 71 -13.70 7.95 0.28
CA LYS A 71 -13.49 8.65 1.56
C LYS A 71 -12.10 8.36 2.16
N ASN A 72 -11.60 7.14 1.96
CA ASN A 72 -10.28 6.69 2.42
C ASN A 72 -9.12 7.18 1.55
N PHE A 73 -9.39 7.67 0.33
CA PHE A 73 -8.33 8.11 -0.59
C PHE A 73 -7.39 9.16 0.03
N LEU A 74 -7.96 10.22 0.60
CA LEU A 74 -7.18 11.29 1.19
C LEU A 74 -6.37 10.84 2.43
N PRO A 75 -6.96 10.19 3.45
CA PRO A 75 -6.20 9.76 4.63
C PRO A 75 -5.13 8.73 4.30
N VAL A 76 -5.38 7.82 3.35
CA VAL A 76 -4.38 6.85 2.90
C VAL A 76 -3.19 7.55 2.25
N LEU A 77 -3.46 8.49 1.33
CA LEU A 77 -2.40 9.18 0.61
C LEU A 77 -1.54 10.04 1.55
N VAL A 78 -2.16 10.70 2.53
CA VAL A 78 -1.46 11.43 3.59
C VAL A 78 -0.59 10.49 4.42
N GLY A 79 -1.13 9.35 4.87
CA GLY A 79 -0.36 8.36 5.63
C GLY A 79 0.83 7.79 4.85
N LEU A 80 0.65 7.53 3.56
CA LEU A 80 1.69 6.99 2.68
C LEU A 80 2.83 8.01 2.49
N VAL A 81 2.50 9.27 2.25
CA VAL A 81 3.48 10.37 2.16
C VAL A 81 4.22 10.56 3.48
N LEU A 82 3.50 10.64 4.61
CA LEU A 82 4.12 10.80 5.93
C LEU A 82 5.02 9.61 6.28
N SER A 83 4.60 8.38 6.00
CA SER A 83 5.41 7.18 6.26
C SER A 83 6.68 7.15 5.41
N THR A 84 6.61 7.60 4.15
CA THR A 84 7.76 7.68 3.26
C THR A 84 8.76 8.74 3.74
N ILE A 85 8.26 9.91 4.13
CA ILE A 85 9.10 10.98 4.70
C ILE A 85 9.74 10.50 6.00
N ALA A 86 8.97 9.88 6.89
CA ALA A 86 9.51 9.35 8.15
C ALA A 86 10.59 8.29 7.90
N ALA A 87 10.40 7.39 6.94
CA ALA A 87 11.42 6.41 6.55
C ALA A 87 12.71 7.08 6.07
N LEU A 88 12.62 8.16 5.28
CA LEU A 88 13.78 8.93 4.81
C LEU A 88 14.47 9.78 5.89
N VAL A 89 13.75 10.16 6.96
CA VAL A 89 14.30 10.99 8.04
C VAL A 89 14.96 10.13 9.13
N ILE A 90 14.43 8.92 9.37
CA ILE A 90 14.95 7.98 10.37
C ILE A 90 16.18 7.23 9.84
N TRP A 91 16.29 7.05 8.53
CA TRP A 91 17.40 6.38 7.84
C TRP A 91 18.49 7.38 7.42
#